data_AF-A0A2A4Q939-F1
#
_entry.id   AF-A0A2A4Q939-F1
#
_cell.length_a   1.000
_cell.length_b   1.000
_cell.length_c   1.000
_cell.angle_alpha   90.00
_cell.angle_beta   90.00
_cell.angle_gamma   90.00
#
_symmetry.space_group_name_H-M   'P 1'
#
loop_
_entity.id
_entity.type
_entity.pdbx_description
1 polymer ?
#
loop_
_entity_poly.entity_id
_entity_poly.type
_entity_poly.pdbx_seq_one_letter_code
_entity_poly.pdbx_strand_id
1 'polypeptide(L)'
;MKKSGPAYVLRWAYNRIRWEFAKRRMHDTTTPTANHEFNNAAIEAAFLQAVSSYKMQSWSGNIKLIRPPLVGKWHVGEGRWIDDERAYVLHDNDWGQFTPQIEVIEVPGDHDSMVLEPNVRVMAAKIKPIIEAAQ
;
A
#
# COMPACT_ATOMS: atom_id res chain seq x y z
N MET A 1 29.13 2.85 13.99
CA MET A 1 27.71 2.66 14.36
C MET A 1 27.03 4.02 14.41
N LYS A 2 26.22 4.38 13.42
CA LYS A 2 25.37 5.57 13.44
C LYS A 2 23.93 5.12 13.18
N LYS A 3 23.07 5.39 14.16
CA LYS A 3 21.63 5.15 14.15
C LYS A 3 20.97 6.12 13.17
N SER A 4 20.24 5.62 12.18
CA SER A 4 19.42 6.44 11.29
C SER A 4 17.96 6.02 11.40
N GLY A 5 17.25 6.58 12.37
CA GLY A 5 15.83 6.95 12.20
C GLY A 5 15.74 8.35 11.57
N PRO A 6 14.58 9.01 11.43
CA PRO A 6 13.18 8.62 11.38
C PRO A 6 12.54 9.04 10.03
N ALA A 7 13.20 8.74 8.90
CA ALA A 7 12.83 9.28 7.57
C ALA A 7 11.56 8.66 6.95
N TYR A 8 10.91 7.71 7.62
CA TYR A 8 9.77 6.96 7.09
C TYR A 8 8.43 7.71 7.18
N VAL A 9 8.26 8.56 8.19
CA VAL A 9 7.01 9.33 8.45
C VAL A 9 6.75 10.42 7.40
N LEU A 10 7.77 10.79 6.62
CA LEU A 10 7.73 11.96 5.74
C LEU A 10 6.87 11.75 4.48
N ARG A 11 6.68 10.52 3.99
CA ARG A 11 5.90 10.28 2.75
C ARG A 11 4.39 10.25 2.99
N TRP A 12 3.94 9.69 4.11
CA TRP A 12 2.54 9.84 4.54
C TRP A 12 2.19 11.32 4.75
N ALA A 13 3.08 12.09 5.38
CA ALA A 13 2.90 13.53 5.58
C ALA A 13 2.82 14.31 4.24
N TYR A 14 3.59 13.92 3.22
CA TYR A 14 3.55 14.59 1.91
C TYR A 14 2.20 14.40 1.19
N ASN A 15 1.67 13.17 1.18
CA ASN A 15 0.35 12.88 0.61
C ASN A 15 -0.77 13.55 1.44
N ARG A 16 -0.60 13.65 2.76
CA ARG A 16 -1.50 14.37 3.68
C ARG A 16 -1.55 15.88 3.42
N ILE A 17 -0.39 16.51 3.17
CA ILE A 17 -0.29 17.96 2.90
C ILE A 17 -0.97 18.32 1.58
N ARG A 18 -0.73 17.54 0.51
CA ARG A 18 -1.39 17.78 -0.79
C ARG A 18 -2.92 17.70 -0.68
N TRP A 19 -3.43 16.80 0.17
CA TRP A 19 -4.87 16.65 0.43
C TRP A 19 -5.46 17.83 1.22
N GLU A 20 -4.80 18.32 2.27
CA GLU A 20 -5.25 19.53 3.01
C GLU A 20 -5.37 20.76 2.08
N PHE A 21 -4.48 20.89 1.09
CA PHE A 21 -4.56 21.93 0.07
C PHE A 21 -5.68 21.72 -0.95
N ALA A 22 -5.97 20.47 -1.33
CA ALA A 22 -7.09 20.14 -2.23
C ALA A 22 -8.45 20.37 -1.56
N LYS A 23 -8.60 20.01 -0.29
CA LYS A 23 -9.81 20.20 0.51
C LYS A 23 -10.22 21.68 0.61
N ARG A 24 -9.25 22.60 0.70
CA ARG A 24 -9.50 24.05 0.74
C ARG A 24 -9.94 24.64 -0.60
N ARG A 25 -9.68 23.96 -1.72
CA ARG A 25 -10.09 24.41 -3.07
C ARG A 25 -11.49 23.94 -3.48
N MET A 26 -12.00 22.84 -2.92
CA MET A 26 -13.31 22.27 -3.31
C MET A 26 -14.51 22.95 -2.64
N HIS A 27 -14.31 23.87 -1.71
CA HIS A 27 -15.42 24.49 -0.97
C HIS A 27 -16.17 25.59 -1.75
N ASP A 28 -15.84 25.80 -3.04
CA ASP A 28 -16.25 27.02 -3.77
C ASP A 28 -16.95 26.80 -5.13
N THR A 29 -17.41 25.60 -5.50
CA THR A 29 -18.20 25.48 -6.76
C THR A 29 -19.19 24.32 -6.76
N THR A 30 -20.47 24.63 -6.59
CA THR A 30 -21.59 23.68 -6.74
C THR A 30 -22.28 23.92 -8.08
N THR A 31 -22.26 22.95 -9.00
CA THR A 31 -23.18 22.91 -10.16
C THR A 31 -23.50 21.42 -10.50
N PRO A 32 -24.77 21.05 -10.78
CA PRO A 32 -25.22 19.67 -10.63
C PRO A 32 -25.17 18.86 -11.95
N THR A 33 -23.99 18.31 -12.26
CA THR A 33 -23.82 17.03 -13.00
C THR A 33 -23.29 15.94 -12.04
N ALA A 34 -23.60 16.14 -10.77
CA ALA A 34 -22.76 15.88 -9.61
C ALA A 34 -22.83 14.46 -9.03
N ASN A 35 -23.89 13.69 -9.26
CA ASN A 35 -24.20 12.61 -8.31
C ASN A 35 -23.23 11.42 -8.32
N HIS A 36 -22.67 11.01 -9.47
CA HIS A 36 -21.70 9.90 -9.51
C HIS A 36 -20.27 10.35 -9.19
N GLU A 37 -19.84 11.51 -9.68
CA GLU A 37 -18.51 12.06 -9.37
C GLU A 37 -18.38 12.51 -7.90
N PHE A 38 -19.45 13.07 -7.31
CA PHE A 38 -19.46 13.43 -5.88
C PHE A 38 -19.39 12.19 -4.99
N ASN A 39 -20.03 11.08 -5.38
CA ASN A 39 -19.92 9.83 -4.66
C ASN A 39 -18.48 9.29 -4.69
N ASN A 40 -17.81 9.33 -5.84
CA ASN A 40 -16.42 8.90 -5.95
C ASN A 40 -15.48 9.76 -5.08
N ALA A 41 -15.60 11.09 -5.13
CA ALA A 41 -14.77 11.99 -4.33
C ALA A 41 -15.03 11.84 -2.82
N ALA A 42 -16.29 11.62 -2.42
CA ALA A 42 -16.65 11.37 -1.03
C ALA A 42 -16.09 10.03 -0.53
N ILE A 43 -16.16 8.97 -1.34
CA ILE A 43 -15.58 7.66 -1.03
C ILE A 43 -14.06 7.76 -0.90
N GLU A 44 -13.40 8.43 -1.83
CA GLU A 44 -11.94 8.67 -1.78
C GLU A 44 -11.55 9.44 -0.51
N ALA A 45 -12.26 10.52 -0.19
CA ALA A 45 -12.01 11.31 1.01
C ALA A 45 -12.19 10.48 2.29
N ALA A 46 -13.24 9.64 2.36
CA ALA A 46 -13.49 8.74 3.47
C ALA A 46 -12.38 7.68 3.61
N PHE A 47 -11.94 7.09 2.49
CA PHE A 47 -10.84 6.13 2.47
C PHE A 47 -9.54 6.76 2.98
N LEU A 48 -9.16 7.93 2.46
CA LEU A 48 -7.97 8.65 2.90
C LEU A 48 -8.04 9.05 4.38
N GLN A 49 -9.22 9.46 4.87
CA GLN A 49 -9.44 9.73 6.28
C GLN A 49 -9.26 8.47 7.14
N ALA A 50 -9.85 7.34 6.72
CA ALA A 50 -9.72 6.07 7.43
C ALA A 50 -8.25 5.61 7.49
N VAL A 51 -7.55 5.56 6.35
CA VAL A 51 -6.13 5.18 6.29
C VAL A 51 -5.25 6.10 7.14
N SER A 52 -5.57 7.40 7.19
CA SER A 52 -4.79 8.36 7.99
C SER A 52 -5.01 8.27 9.50
N SER A 53 -6.15 7.74 9.93
CA SER A 53 -6.53 7.66 11.35
C SER A 53 -6.34 6.27 11.91
N TYR A 54 -6.18 5.25 11.05
CA TYR A 54 -5.92 3.89 11.46
C TYR A 54 -4.57 3.77 12.15
N LYS A 55 -4.60 3.40 13.43
CA LYS A 55 -3.40 3.13 14.23
C LYS A 55 -3.06 1.65 14.11
N MET A 56 -1.99 1.36 13.38
CA MET A 56 -1.46 0.00 13.27
C MET A 56 -1.09 -0.55 14.65
N GLN A 57 -1.42 -1.83 14.87
CA GLN A 57 -1.01 -2.58 16.05
C GLN A 57 -0.01 -3.67 15.63
N SER A 58 0.93 -3.98 16.52
CA SER A 58 1.85 -5.10 16.31
C SER A 58 1.10 -6.42 16.35
N TRP A 59 1.49 -7.35 15.50
CA TRP A 59 0.93 -8.70 15.46
C TRP A 59 2.06 -9.73 15.50
N SER A 60 1.95 -10.69 16.43
CA SER A 60 2.96 -11.74 16.66
C SER A 60 2.61 -13.09 16.02
N GLY A 61 1.43 -13.21 15.39
CA GLY A 61 1.05 -14.43 14.68
C GLY A 61 1.63 -14.49 13.26
N ASN A 62 1.59 -15.68 12.67
CA ASN A 62 2.11 -15.89 11.32
C ASN A 62 1.35 -15.03 10.30
N ILE A 63 2.08 -14.37 9.39
CA ILE A 63 1.52 -13.64 8.24
C ILE A 63 2.26 -14.06 6.98
N LYS A 64 1.49 -14.34 5.93
CA LYS A 64 2.00 -14.50 4.57
C LYS A 64 1.52 -13.32 3.74
N LEU A 65 2.45 -12.54 3.19
CA LEU A 65 2.16 -11.45 2.25
C LEU A 65 2.29 -11.99 0.83
N ILE A 66 1.15 -12.25 0.20
CA ILE A 66 1.09 -12.55 -1.23
C ILE A 66 1.00 -11.24 -2.00
N ARG A 67 1.98 -10.97 -2.87
CA ARG A 67 2.06 -9.69 -3.59
C ARG A 67 2.69 -9.88 -4.98
N PRO A 68 2.52 -8.93 -5.92
CA PRO A 68 3.24 -8.98 -7.18
C PRO A 68 4.71 -8.59 -6.97
N PRO A 69 5.62 -8.89 -7.92
CA PRO A 69 6.98 -8.38 -7.88
C PRO A 69 6.97 -6.86 -7.84
N LEU A 70 7.77 -6.28 -6.94
CA LEU A 70 7.96 -4.84 -6.94
C LEU A 70 8.98 -4.43 -8.01
N VAL A 71 8.63 -3.44 -8.81
CA VAL A 71 9.49 -2.93 -9.88
C VAL A 71 10.02 -1.56 -9.48
N GLY A 72 11.30 -1.51 -9.11
CA GLY A 72 12.01 -0.25 -8.88
C GLY A 72 12.26 0.48 -10.19
N LYS A 73 11.90 1.77 -10.24
CA LYS A 73 12.11 2.65 -11.40
C LYS A 73 13.30 3.58 -11.25
N TRP A 74 13.53 4.13 -10.06
CA TRP A 74 14.66 5.03 -9.80
C TRP A 74 15.43 4.62 -8.54
N HIS A 75 16.76 4.71 -8.60
CA HIS A 75 17.64 4.43 -7.46
C HIS A 75 17.94 5.74 -6.72
N VAL A 76 17.68 5.79 -5.41
CA VAL A 76 17.73 7.02 -4.60
C VAL A 76 18.80 6.96 -3.48
N GLY A 77 19.76 6.04 -3.60
CA GLY A 77 20.87 5.84 -2.66
C GLY A 77 21.04 4.37 -2.31
N GLU A 78 22.05 4.02 -1.51
CA GLU A 78 22.49 2.64 -1.20
C GLU A 78 21.36 1.58 -1.19
N GLY A 79 21.20 0.87 -2.31
CA GLY A 79 20.24 -0.24 -2.44
C GLY A 79 18.76 0.13 -2.36
N ARG A 80 18.42 1.43 -2.31
CA ARG A 80 17.05 1.91 -2.18
C ARG A 80 16.50 2.29 -3.54
N TRP A 81 15.41 1.61 -3.88
CA TRP A 81 14.66 1.84 -5.10
C TRP A 81 13.33 2.53 -4.77
N ILE A 82 12.88 3.37 -5.69
CA ILE A 82 11.51 3.88 -5.71
C ILE A 82 10.82 3.45 -7.00
N ASP A 83 9.52 3.19 -6.93
CA ASP A 83 8.67 2.90 -8.08
C ASP A 83 8.27 4.19 -8.84
N ASP A 84 7.42 4.04 -9.84
CA ASP A 84 6.88 5.13 -10.64
C ASP A 84 5.99 6.12 -9.88
N GLU A 85 5.41 5.70 -8.76
CA GLU A 85 4.68 6.53 -7.82
C GLU A 85 5.59 7.25 -6.81
N ARG A 86 6.91 7.04 -6.91
CA ARG A 86 7.92 7.54 -5.97
C ARG A 86 7.76 6.95 -4.56
N ALA A 87 7.12 5.79 -4.46
CA ALA A 87 7.10 4.99 -3.25
C ALA A 87 8.34 4.08 -3.18
N TYR A 88 8.79 3.73 -1.97
CA TYR A 88 9.99 2.95 -1.73
C TYR A 88 9.63 1.51 -1.95
N VAL A 89 10.45 0.81 -2.74
CA VAL A 89 10.31 -0.61 -2.99
C VAL A 89 10.98 -1.36 -1.84
N LEU A 90 10.19 -1.71 -0.84
CA LEU A 90 10.63 -2.49 0.32
C LEU A 90 10.20 -3.95 0.16
N HIS A 91 11.06 -4.88 0.58
CA HIS A 91 10.83 -6.31 0.40
C HIS A 91 9.48 -6.79 0.97
N ASP A 92 9.00 -6.18 2.05
CA ASP A 92 7.81 -6.58 2.80
C ASP A 92 6.69 -5.53 2.77
N ASN A 93 6.71 -4.58 1.82
CA ASN A 93 5.80 -3.42 1.77
C ASN A 93 5.73 -2.64 3.10
N ASP A 94 6.84 -2.61 3.85
CA ASP A 94 6.97 -1.93 5.15
C ASP A 94 6.17 -2.56 6.30
N TRP A 95 5.63 -3.76 6.11
CA TRP A 95 4.85 -4.43 7.15
C TRP A 95 5.70 -4.96 8.30
N GLY A 96 6.98 -5.29 8.07
CA GLY A 96 7.86 -5.93 9.07
C GLY A 96 8.06 -5.14 10.36
N GLN A 97 7.80 -3.82 10.36
CA GLN A 97 7.78 -3.01 11.58
C GLN A 97 6.64 -3.39 12.56
N PHE A 98 5.56 -3.97 12.05
CA PHE A 98 4.41 -4.41 12.84
C PHE A 98 4.36 -5.94 12.98
N THR A 99 4.93 -6.67 12.01
CA THR A 99 4.78 -8.12 11.86
C THR A 99 6.14 -8.75 11.55
N PRO A 100 7.04 -8.88 12.54
CA PRO A 100 8.43 -9.30 12.30
C PRO A 100 8.56 -10.72 11.73
N GLN A 101 7.54 -11.57 11.91
CA GLN A 101 7.47 -12.92 11.31
C GLN A 101 6.78 -12.95 9.93
N ILE A 102 6.66 -11.81 9.23
CA ILE A 102 6.07 -11.75 7.90
C ILE A 102 6.92 -12.54 6.89
N GLU A 103 6.25 -13.36 6.07
CA GLU A 103 6.87 -14.04 4.94
C GLU A 103 6.27 -13.55 3.64
N VAL A 104 7.13 -13.14 2.70
CA VAL A 104 6.72 -12.57 1.43
C VAL A 104 6.75 -13.65 0.36
N ILE A 105 5.66 -13.74 -0.40
CA ILE A 105 5.50 -14.70 -1.49
C ILE A 105 5.06 -13.95 -2.74
N GLU A 106 5.93 -13.91 -3.74
CA GLU A 106 5.63 -13.21 -4.99
C GLU A 106 4.80 -14.10 -5.94
N VAL A 107 3.85 -13.46 -6.62
CA VAL A 107 2.97 -14.04 -7.64
C VAL A 107 2.97 -13.16 -8.91
N PRO A 108 2.77 -13.72 -10.11
CA PRO A 108 2.73 -12.93 -11.34
C PRO A 108 1.63 -11.86 -11.35
N GLY A 109 1.82 -10.83 -12.19
CA GLY A 109 0.89 -9.72 -12.35
C GLY A 109 1.33 -8.45 -11.60
N ASP A 110 0.38 -7.55 -11.44
CA ASP A 110 0.43 -6.32 -10.65
C ASP A 110 -0.69 -6.35 -9.58
N HIS A 111 -0.92 -5.26 -8.85
CA HIS A 111 -1.92 -5.22 -7.79
C HIS A 111 -3.35 -5.53 -8.28
N ASP A 112 -3.66 -5.20 -9.53
CA ASP A 112 -4.96 -5.45 -10.13
C ASP A 112 -5.02 -6.83 -10.79
N SER A 113 -3.98 -7.17 -11.56
CA SER A 113 -3.97 -8.38 -12.38
C SER A 113 -3.56 -9.64 -11.63
N MET A 114 -2.93 -9.56 -10.45
CA MET A 114 -2.51 -10.73 -9.67
C MET A 114 -3.69 -11.61 -9.19
N VAL A 115 -4.88 -11.02 -9.07
CA VAL A 115 -6.12 -11.70 -8.66
C VAL A 115 -6.98 -12.14 -9.84
N LEU A 116 -6.53 -11.89 -11.08
CA LEU A 116 -7.25 -12.23 -12.30
C LEU A 116 -6.55 -13.37 -13.05
N GLU A 117 -7.29 -14.04 -13.94
CA GLU A 117 -6.71 -15.06 -14.83
C GLU A 117 -5.69 -14.41 -15.80
N PRO A 118 -4.53 -15.06 -16.07
CA PRO A 118 -4.12 -16.38 -15.58
C PRO A 118 -3.41 -16.40 -14.22
N ASN A 119 -3.06 -15.23 -13.68
CA ASN A 119 -2.19 -15.08 -12.51
C ASN A 119 -2.78 -15.68 -11.23
N VAL A 120 -4.11 -15.58 -11.08
CA VAL A 120 -4.84 -16.08 -9.91
C VAL A 120 -4.64 -17.58 -9.69
N ARG A 121 -4.36 -18.37 -10.75
CA ARG A 121 -4.04 -19.80 -10.62
C ARG A 121 -2.74 -20.03 -9.86
N VAL A 122 -1.73 -19.19 -10.12
CA VAL A 122 -0.43 -19.26 -9.43
C VAL A 122 -0.59 -18.82 -7.98
N MET A 123 -1.37 -17.77 -7.73
CA MET A 123 -1.71 -17.33 -6.37
C MET A 123 -2.41 -18.46 -5.59
N ALA A 124 -3.46 -19.05 -6.16
CA ALA A 124 -4.22 -20.12 -5.51
C ALA A 124 -3.35 -21.35 -5.24
N ALA A 125 -2.49 -21.76 -6.18
CA ALA A 125 -1.57 -22.88 -6.02
C ALA A 125 -0.56 -22.67 -4.87
N LYS A 126 -0.16 -21.42 -4.61
CA LYS A 126 0.72 -21.07 -3.48
C LYS A 126 -0.03 -20.98 -2.15
N ILE A 127 -1.24 -20.43 -2.14
CA ILE A 127 -2.05 -20.25 -0.92
C ILE A 127 -2.54 -21.60 -0.37
N LYS A 128 -2.92 -22.54 -1.24
CA LYS A 128 -3.49 -23.83 -0.84
C LYS A 128 -2.64 -24.58 0.22
N PRO A 129 -1.36 -24.90 -0.02
CA PRO A 129 -0.55 -25.62 0.98
C PRO A 129 -0.30 -24.81 2.26
N ILE A 130 -0.33 -23.48 2.20
CA ILE A 130 -0.18 -22.60 3.38
C ILE A 130 -1.39 -22.76 4.30
N ILE A 131 -2.60 -22.76 3.73
CA ILE A 131 -3.83 -22.95 4.50
C ILE A 131 -3.87 -24.37 5.08
N GLU A 132 -3.54 -25.38 4.28
CA GLU A 132 -3.49 -26.78 4.73
C GLU A 132 -2.51 -26.99 5.90
N ALA A 133 -1.36 -26.31 5.90
CA ALA A 133 -0.37 -26.39 6.98
C ALA A 133 -0.76 -25.59 8.24
N ALA A 134 -1.77 -24.72 8.17
CA ALA A 134 -2.22 -23.89 9.28
C ALA A 134 -3.45 -24.47 10.02
N GLN A 135 -4.03 -25.55 9.50
CA GLN A 135 -5.11 -26.32 10.13
C GLN A 135 -4.56 -27.34 11.14
#